data_AF-A0A498SMC2-F1
#
_entry.id   AF-A0A498SMC2-F1
#
_cell.length_a   1.000
_cell.length_b   1.000
_cell.length_c   1.000
_cell.angle_alpha   90.00
_cell.angle_beta   90.00
_cell.angle_gamma   90.00
#
_symmetry.space_group_name_H-M   'P 1'
#
loop_
_entity.id
_entity.type
_entity.pdbx_description
1 polymer ?
#
loop_
_entity_poly.entity_id
_entity_poly.type
_entity_poly.pdbx_seq_one_letter_code
_entity_poly.pdbx_strand_id
1 'polypeptide(L)'
;MVDDEDAMLSQIIAALNELHTTTDQKRCRELDDALTTLKKSENGFMISFRLLDFEQPTVVQHFGACIFYDTIRERWEECLSNEALIVKIKETLLEKLALGAPFLNQSVTNKLTSSLAIFILYCMPDIWSEPIQDLTTMWNDKPEVLAELAAEFYRIRLPLSQRSILKSCLHQKAEDIIKIINMILCDKDSSPSLRNAAVECLEQWLRLPSVELMRWQPALLPFLGNLSDRVALARVLIVVSAHSDLPYMENLAMDLATFLANITCPAVVEQLDILSKRYKEKSYMNREDFISELEEYGFLVSALAEFFETTMRSLLIGCVEKRNGEVLRLLCTFFEKISLWPGFYPYDEVISDASETFWNTLKQDLLSLPGSRVSETVRDE
;
A
#
# COMPACT_ATOMS: atom_id res chain seq x y z
N MET A 1 -8.29 11.31 -43.19
CA MET A 1 -7.69 10.96 -41.89
C MET A 1 -8.63 11.31 -40.76
N VAL A 2 -9.05 12.56 -40.58
CA VAL A 2 -10.03 12.95 -39.52
C VAL A 2 -11.36 12.19 -39.62
N ASP A 3 -11.95 12.10 -40.83
CA ASP A 3 -13.21 11.36 -41.03
C ASP A 3 -13.11 9.86 -40.72
N ASP A 4 -11.92 9.27 -40.87
CA ASP A 4 -11.69 7.83 -40.66
C ASP A 4 -11.49 7.54 -39.16
N GLU A 5 -10.82 8.44 -38.44
CA GLU A 5 -10.71 8.40 -36.98
C GLU A 5 -12.06 8.67 -36.29
N ASP A 6 -12.88 9.57 -36.81
CA ASP A 6 -14.24 9.83 -36.30
C ASP A 6 -15.16 8.63 -36.50
N ALA A 7 -15.07 7.97 -37.65
CA ALA A 7 -15.78 6.73 -37.92
C ALA A 7 -15.33 5.62 -36.96
N MET A 8 -14.02 5.47 -36.74
CA MET A 8 -13.45 4.50 -35.82
C MET A 8 -13.87 4.76 -34.38
N LEU A 9 -13.81 6.00 -33.90
CA LEU A 9 -14.26 6.40 -32.57
C LEU A 9 -15.74 6.04 -32.37
N SER A 10 -16.58 6.37 -33.34
CA SER A 10 -18.02 6.07 -33.31
C SER A 10 -18.28 4.55 -33.24
N GLN A 11 -17.52 3.76 -33.99
CA GLN A 11 -17.62 2.29 -33.96
C GLN A 11 -17.21 1.72 -32.59
N ILE A 12 -16.15 2.25 -31.98
CA ILE A 12 -15.68 1.81 -30.65
C ILE A 12 -16.74 2.11 -29.59
N ILE A 13 -17.30 3.33 -29.60
CA ILE A 13 -18.35 3.73 -28.66
C ILE A 13 -19.58 2.83 -28.82
N ALA A 14 -20.00 2.56 -30.06
CA ALA A 14 -21.11 1.66 -30.33
C ALA A 14 -20.84 0.23 -29.84
N ALA A 15 -19.65 -0.31 -30.11
CA ALA A 15 -19.24 -1.64 -29.66
C ALA A 15 -19.19 -1.74 -28.13
N LEU A 16 -18.68 -0.73 -27.44
CA LEU A 16 -18.65 -0.68 -25.97
C LEU A 16 -20.06 -0.61 -25.40
N ASN A 17 -20.93 0.24 -25.93
CA ASN A 17 -22.32 0.33 -25.47
C ASN A 17 -23.09 -0.99 -25.69
N GLU A 18 -22.87 -1.64 -26.84
CA GLU A 18 -23.47 -2.94 -27.14
C GLU A 18 -22.94 -4.03 -26.18
N LEU A 19 -21.64 -4.05 -25.89
CA LEU A 19 -21.03 -5.02 -24.98
C LEU A 19 -21.67 -4.99 -23.58
N HIS A 20 -22.00 -3.80 -23.08
CA HIS A 20 -22.61 -3.64 -21.75
C HIS A 20 -24.12 -3.88 -21.72
N THR A 21 -24.78 -3.98 -22.88
CA THR A 21 -26.24 -4.11 -22.98
C THR A 21 -26.70 -5.42 -23.59
N THR A 22 -25.83 -6.11 -24.33
CA THR A 22 -26.17 -7.37 -25.00
C THR A 22 -26.34 -8.51 -24.00
N THR A 23 -27.35 -9.34 -24.23
CA THR A 23 -27.59 -10.58 -23.47
C THR A 23 -27.12 -11.82 -24.24
N ASP A 24 -26.70 -11.65 -25.50
CA ASP A 24 -26.17 -12.74 -26.33
C ASP A 24 -24.70 -12.99 -26.01
N GLN A 25 -24.42 -14.17 -25.43
CA GLN A 25 -23.07 -14.58 -25.06
C GLN A 25 -22.13 -14.70 -26.26
N LYS A 26 -22.62 -15.08 -27.45
CA LYS A 26 -21.78 -15.20 -28.64
C LYS A 26 -21.37 -13.80 -29.11
N ARG A 27 -22.34 -12.89 -29.21
CA ARG A 27 -22.08 -11.50 -29.60
C ARG A 27 -21.16 -10.79 -28.60
N CYS A 28 -21.34 -11.04 -27.31
CA CYS A 28 -20.47 -10.52 -26.25
C CYS A 28 -19.00 -10.94 -26.48
N ARG A 29 -18.75 -12.21 -26.80
CA ARG A 29 -17.38 -12.70 -27.12
C ARG A 29 -16.83 -12.06 -28.40
N GLU A 30 -17.64 -11.96 -29.45
CA GLU A 30 -17.21 -11.33 -30.71
C GLU A 30 -16.80 -9.85 -30.51
N LEU A 31 -17.56 -9.11 -29.69
CA LEU A 31 -17.24 -7.73 -29.34
C LEU A 31 -15.96 -7.64 -28.48
N ASP A 32 -15.82 -8.51 -27.49
CA ASP A 32 -14.63 -8.54 -26.61
C ASP A 32 -13.35 -8.90 -27.39
N ASP A 33 -13.42 -9.86 -28.31
CA ASP A 33 -12.31 -10.24 -29.20
C ASP A 33 -11.91 -9.07 -30.12
N ALA A 34 -12.89 -8.37 -30.69
CA ALA A 34 -12.65 -7.21 -31.54
C ALA A 34 -12.00 -6.05 -30.77
N LEU A 35 -12.53 -5.72 -29.59
CA LEU A 35 -11.99 -4.69 -28.71
C LEU A 35 -10.59 -5.07 -28.19
N THR A 36 -10.35 -6.34 -27.88
CA THR A 36 -9.03 -6.83 -27.47
C THR A 36 -8.00 -6.75 -28.59
N THR A 37 -8.42 -7.06 -29.82
CA THR A 37 -7.57 -6.89 -31.02
C THR A 37 -7.20 -5.42 -31.20
N LEU A 38 -8.18 -4.53 -31.04
CA LEU A 38 -7.96 -3.09 -31.10
C LEU A 38 -6.96 -2.61 -30.05
N LYS A 39 -7.09 -3.04 -28.79
CA LYS A 39 -6.17 -2.66 -27.69
C LYS A 39 -4.70 -2.91 -28.03
N LYS A 40 -4.42 -3.98 -28.79
CA LYS A 40 -3.07 -4.40 -29.16
C LYS A 40 -2.52 -3.70 -30.41
N SER A 41 -3.35 -2.94 -31.12
CA SER A 41 -2.96 -2.26 -32.35
C SER A 41 -2.35 -0.88 -32.10
N GLU A 42 -1.60 -0.35 -33.07
CA GLU A 42 -1.10 1.03 -33.06
C GLU A 42 -2.24 2.05 -33.16
N ASN A 43 -3.21 1.81 -34.05
CA ASN A 43 -4.40 2.65 -34.19
C ASN A 43 -5.22 2.70 -32.90
N GLY A 44 -5.31 1.58 -32.16
CA GLY A 44 -5.92 1.53 -30.84
C GLY A 44 -5.25 2.46 -29.84
N PHE A 45 -3.92 2.51 -29.83
CA PHE A 45 -3.20 3.45 -28.98
C PHE A 45 -3.42 4.90 -29.41
N MET A 46 -3.35 5.20 -30.70
CA MET A 46 -3.55 6.57 -31.18
C MET A 46 -4.98 7.10 -30.95
N ILE A 47 -6.00 6.26 -31.13
CA ILE A 47 -7.39 6.65 -30.85
C ILE A 47 -7.66 6.81 -29.35
N SER A 48 -6.88 6.15 -28.49
CA SER A 48 -7.09 6.20 -27.03
C SER A 48 -6.95 7.60 -26.45
N PHE A 49 -6.16 8.49 -27.07
CA PHE A 49 -6.09 9.91 -26.70
C PHE A 49 -7.46 10.59 -26.78
N ARG A 50 -8.27 10.25 -27.80
CA ARG A 50 -9.64 10.78 -27.98
C ARG A 50 -10.66 10.08 -27.09
N LEU A 51 -10.45 8.79 -26.81
CA LEU A 51 -11.31 8.04 -25.88
C LEU A 51 -11.24 8.62 -24.46
N LEU A 52 -10.11 9.25 -24.10
CA LEU A 52 -9.89 9.93 -22.82
C LEU A 52 -10.47 11.35 -22.76
N ASP A 53 -11.14 11.85 -23.81
CA ASP A 53 -11.78 13.17 -23.75
C ASP A 53 -12.83 13.22 -22.63
N PHE A 54 -12.92 14.36 -21.92
CA PHE A 54 -13.87 14.52 -20.81
C PHE A 54 -15.33 14.50 -21.29
N GLU A 55 -15.58 14.77 -22.57
CA GLU A 55 -16.92 14.65 -23.18
C GLU A 55 -17.34 13.19 -23.38
N GLN A 56 -16.43 12.23 -23.31
CA GLN A 56 -16.75 10.82 -23.53
C GLN A 56 -17.43 10.20 -22.31
N PRO A 57 -18.31 9.19 -22.49
CA PRO A 57 -18.84 8.42 -21.39
C PRO A 57 -17.74 7.73 -20.57
N THR A 58 -17.95 7.56 -19.27
CA THR A 58 -16.94 6.98 -18.36
C THR A 58 -16.46 5.59 -18.78
N VAL A 59 -17.34 4.76 -19.36
CA VAL A 59 -16.98 3.43 -19.90
C VAL A 59 -15.96 3.55 -21.05
N VAL A 60 -16.13 4.56 -21.90
CA VAL A 60 -15.24 4.84 -23.04
C VAL A 60 -13.89 5.37 -22.54
N GLN A 61 -13.91 6.30 -21.59
CA GLN A 61 -12.70 6.81 -20.96
C GLN A 61 -11.91 5.69 -20.25
N HIS A 62 -12.60 4.80 -19.53
CA HIS A 62 -11.95 3.67 -18.86
C HIS A 62 -11.31 2.70 -19.87
N PHE A 63 -11.99 2.43 -20.98
CA PHE A 63 -11.42 1.62 -22.07
C PHE A 63 -10.18 2.29 -22.68
N GLY A 64 -10.22 3.61 -22.90
CA GLY A 64 -9.07 4.40 -23.34
C GLY A 64 -7.90 4.33 -22.36
N ALA A 65 -8.16 4.48 -21.05
CA ALA A 65 -7.15 4.38 -20.00
C ALA A 65 -6.52 2.97 -19.94
N CYS A 66 -7.31 1.92 -20.16
CA CYS A 66 -6.79 0.56 -20.27
C CYS A 66 -5.85 0.40 -21.47
N ILE A 67 -6.21 0.93 -22.65
CA ILE A 67 -5.31 0.91 -23.81
C ILE A 67 -4.01 1.64 -23.52
N PHE A 68 -4.09 2.82 -22.90
CA PHE A 68 -2.92 3.61 -22.49
C PHE A 68 -1.97 2.79 -21.61
N TYR A 69 -2.51 2.27 -20.50
CA TYR A 69 -1.73 1.47 -19.56
C TYR A 69 -1.11 0.25 -20.22
N ASP A 70 -1.91 -0.54 -20.94
CA ASP A 70 -1.45 -1.79 -21.56
C ASP A 70 -0.39 -1.49 -22.63
N THR A 71 -0.54 -0.42 -23.41
CA THR A 71 0.43 -0.03 -24.43
C THR A 71 1.73 0.46 -23.81
N ILE A 72 1.69 1.35 -22.82
CA ILE A 72 2.90 1.82 -22.14
C ILE A 72 3.58 0.64 -21.44
N ARG A 73 2.84 -0.28 -20.85
CA ARG A 73 3.42 -1.44 -20.15
C ARG A 73 4.12 -2.42 -21.09
N GLU A 74 3.45 -2.78 -22.18
CA GLU A 74 3.86 -3.89 -23.06
C GLU A 74 4.72 -3.43 -24.24
N ARG A 75 4.55 -2.19 -24.72
CA ARG A 75 5.18 -1.61 -25.90
C ARG A 75 5.89 -0.29 -25.58
N TRP A 76 6.50 -0.21 -24.40
CA TRP A 76 7.15 1.01 -23.90
C TRP A 76 8.19 1.58 -24.85
N GLU A 77 8.95 0.74 -25.56
CA GLU A 77 9.96 1.18 -26.54
C GLU A 77 9.33 1.99 -27.69
N GLU A 78 8.13 1.60 -28.14
CA GLU A 78 7.37 2.36 -29.16
C GLU A 78 6.87 3.70 -28.59
N CYS A 79 6.44 3.72 -27.33
CA CYS A 79 6.02 4.96 -26.66
C CYS A 79 7.17 5.96 -26.49
N LEU A 80 8.40 5.47 -26.35
CA LEU A 80 9.60 6.27 -26.12
C LEU A 80 10.46 6.49 -27.38
N SER A 81 10.02 6.02 -28.55
CA SER A 81 10.80 6.14 -29.79
C SER A 81 10.76 7.54 -30.41
N ASN A 82 9.82 8.38 -29.99
CA ASN A 82 9.57 9.70 -30.57
C ASN A 82 9.29 10.75 -29.48
N GLU A 83 10.09 11.81 -29.44
CA GLU A 83 9.96 12.92 -28.49
C GLU A 83 8.57 13.57 -28.50
N ALA A 84 7.96 13.76 -29.67
CA ALA A 84 6.61 14.31 -29.78
C ALA A 84 5.57 13.40 -29.13
N LEU A 85 5.75 12.08 -29.22
CA LEU A 85 4.86 11.11 -28.60
C LEU A 85 5.05 11.07 -27.08
N ILE A 86 6.30 11.12 -26.60
CA ILE A 86 6.64 11.21 -25.18
C ILE A 86 5.95 12.42 -24.54
N VAL A 87 6.09 13.60 -25.16
CA VAL A 87 5.45 14.84 -24.69
C VAL A 87 3.94 14.69 -24.70
N LYS A 88 3.35 14.18 -25.78
CA LYS A 88 1.90 13.98 -25.89
C LYS A 88 1.36 13.06 -24.79
N ILE A 89 2.04 11.94 -24.51
CA ILE A 89 1.66 11.00 -23.45
C ILE A 89 1.74 11.71 -22.08
N LYS A 90 2.86 12.37 -21.80
CA LYS A 90 3.11 13.08 -20.55
C LYS A 90 2.03 14.15 -20.30
N GLU A 91 1.81 15.03 -21.26
CA GLU A 91 0.82 16.11 -21.15
C GLU A 91 -0.60 15.56 -20.98
N THR A 92 -0.98 14.54 -21.74
CA THR A 92 -2.30 13.92 -21.63
C THR A 92 -2.53 13.35 -20.23
N LEU A 93 -1.57 12.58 -19.68
CA LEU A 93 -1.70 11.97 -18.36
C LEU A 93 -1.75 13.02 -17.25
N LEU A 94 -0.88 14.04 -17.33
CA LEU A 94 -0.85 15.13 -16.37
C LEU A 94 -2.14 15.96 -16.43
N GLU A 95 -2.58 16.38 -17.61
CA GLU A 95 -3.81 17.16 -17.78
C GLU A 95 -5.03 16.40 -17.24
N LYS A 96 -5.17 15.12 -17.60
CA LYS A 96 -6.33 14.31 -17.20
C LYS A 96 -6.37 14.07 -15.69
N LEU A 97 -5.22 13.84 -15.06
CA LEU A 97 -5.16 13.68 -13.60
C LEU A 97 -5.29 15.01 -12.84
N ALA A 98 -4.83 16.12 -13.42
CA ALA A 98 -4.97 17.45 -12.83
C ALA A 98 -6.43 17.92 -12.85
N LEU A 99 -7.07 17.86 -14.03
CA LEU A 99 -8.41 18.42 -14.28
C LEU A 99 -9.54 17.42 -14.06
N GLY A 100 -9.23 16.13 -13.89
CA GLY A 100 -10.21 15.05 -13.94
C GLY A 100 -11.04 14.85 -12.67
N ALA A 101 -10.72 15.49 -11.54
CA ALA A 101 -11.43 15.28 -10.27
C ALA A 101 -12.99 15.37 -10.37
N PRO A 102 -13.58 16.33 -11.10
CA PRO A 102 -15.05 16.39 -11.28
C PRO A 102 -15.61 15.50 -12.41
N PHE A 103 -14.77 14.95 -13.29
CA PHE A 103 -15.22 14.27 -14.54
C PHE A 103 -14.91 12.77 -14.56
N LEU A 104 -13.89 12.34 -13.82
CA LEU A 104 -13.41 10.96 -13.82
C LEU A 104 -14.02 10.18 -12.66
N ASN A 105 -14.40 8.93 -12.91
CA ASN A 105 -14.68 8.01 -11.81
C ASN A 105 -13.37 7.42 -11.27
N GLN A 106 -13.46 6.76 -10.11
CA GLN A 106 -12.30 6.16 -9.46
C GLN A 106 -11.56 5.14 -10.35
N SER A 107 -12.29 4.35 -11.15
CA SER A 107 -11.68 3.35 -12.04
C SER A 107 -10.80 3.99 -13.12
N VAL A 108 -11.26 5.07 -13.75
CA VAL A 108 -10.48 5.81 -14.75
C VAL A 108 -9.28 6.47 -14.09
N THR A 109 -9.49 7.18 -12.98
CA THR A 109 -8.42 7.84 -12.23
C THR A 109 -7.32 6.85 -11.83
N ASN A 110 -7.68 5.71 -11.22
CA ASN A 110 -6.72 4.67 -10.84
C ASN A 110 -5.91 4.19 -12.04
N LYS A 111 -6.57 3.93 -13.17
CA LYS A 111 -5.89 3.42 -14.37
C LYS A 111 -4.96 4.45 -15.02
N LEU A 112 -5.35 5.72 -15.01
CA LEU A 112 -4.49 6.82 -15.47
C LEU A 112 -3.32 7.05 -14.51
N THR A 113 -3.54 6.95 -13.20
CA THR A 113 -2.48 7.00 -12.19
C THR A 113 -1.45 5.88 -12.41
N SER A 114 -1.89 4.63 -12.62
CA SER A 114 -1.00 3.52 -12.99
C SER A 114 -0.28 3.75 -14.31
N SER A 115 -0.95 4.37 -15.29
CA SER A 115 -0.35 4.70 -16.59
C SER A 115 0.77 5.73 -16.45
N LEU A 116 0.55 6.77 -15.63
CA LEU A 116 1.56 7.79 -15.35
C LEU A 116 2.72 7.21 -14.54
N ALA A 117 2.45 6.40 -13.52
CA ALA A 117 3.47 5.74 -12.72
C ALA A 117 4.40 4.88 -13.60
N ILE A 118 3.84 3.97 -14.41
CA ILE A 118 4.66 3.10 -15.26
C ILE A 118 5.38 3.88 -16.36
N PHE A 119 4.77 4.92 -16.92
CA PHE A 119 5.42 5.81 -17.88
C PHE A 119 6.63 6.52 -17.26
N ILE A 120 6.49 7.04 -16.03
CA ILE A 120 7.58 7.66 -15.29
C ILE A 120 8.73 6.67 -15.11
N LEU A 121 8.44 5.44 -14.69
CA LEU A 121 9.47 4.40 -14.49
C LEU A 121 10.26 4.09 -15.76
N TYR A 122 9.61 4.10 -16.93
CA TYR A 122 10.30 3.92 -18.22
C TYR A 122 11.05 5.17 -18.69
N CYS A 123 10.65 6.37 -18.25
CA CYS A 123 11.36 7.62 -18.58
C CYS A 123 12.57 7.89 -17.68
N MET A 124 12.59 7.32 -16.47
CA MET A 124 13.67 7.53 -15.51
C MET A 124 14.90 6.65 -15.82
N PRO A 125 16.13 7.16 -15.66
CA PRO A 125 16.48 8.54 -15.32
C PRO A 125 16.72 9.45 -16.55
N ASP A 126 16.80 8.87 -17.76
CA ASP A 126 17.43 9.52 -18.91
C ASP A 126 16.51 10.54 -19.63
N ILE A 127 15.20 10.24 -19.70
CA ILE A 127 14.21 11.07 -20.40
C ILE A 127 13.53 12.04 -19.43
N TRP A 128 13.20 11.56 -18.24
CA TRP A 128 12.64 12.38 -17.17
C TRP A 128 13.44 12.16 -15.88
N SER A 129 14.34 13.09 -15.61
CA SER A 129 15.29 13.00 -14.49
C SER A 129 14.65 13.20 -13.12
N GLU A 130 13.71 14.15 -13.01
CA GLU A 130 13.14 14.61 -11.73
C GLU A 130 11.60 14.56 -11.64
N PRO A 131 10.95 13.43 -11.97
CA PRO A 131 9.49 13.32 -12.00
C PRO A 131 8.84 13.50 -10.63
N ILE A 132 9.45 13.00 -9.55
CA ILE A 132 8.89 13.12 -8.20
C ILE A 132 8.88 14.59 -7.75
N GLN A 133 9.93 15.36 -8.08
CA GLN A 133 10.00 16.78 -7.78
C GLN A 133 8.97 17.59 -8.60
N ASP A 134 8.82 17.27 -9.88
CA ASP A 134 7.82 17.91 -10.74
C ASP A 134 6.40 17.64 -10.24
N LEU A 135 6.09 16.38 -9.90
CA LEU A 135 4.78 15.98 -9.39
C LEU A 135 4.44 16.63 -8.06
N THR A 136 5.40 16.72 -7.14
CA THR A 136 5.18 17.38 -5.84
C THR A 136 4.94 18.87 -6.02
N THR A 137 5.67 19.52 -6.92
CA THR A 137 5.43 20.94 -7.24
C THR A 137 4.04 21.17 -7.82
N MET A 138 3.54 20.26 -8.66
CA MET A 138 2.22 20.38 -9.29
C MET A 138 1.07 19.91 -8.40
N TRP A 139 1.25 18.85 -7.61
CA TRP A 139 0.21 18.13 -6.88
C TRP A 139 0.65 17.77 -5.46
N ASN A 140 0.81 18.78 -4.61
CA ASN A 140 1.11 18.59 -3.18
C ASN A 140 0.04 17.77 -2.42
N ASP A 141 -1.14 17.59 -3.02
CA ASP A 141 -2.33 16.94 -2.47
C ASP A 141 -2.67 15.59 -3.13
N LYS A 142 -1.80 15.03 -3.99
CA LYS A 142 -2.07 13.75 -4.69
C LYS A 142 -0.95 12.72 -4.55
N PRO A 143 -0.78 12.10 -3.36
CA PRO A 143 0.25 11.08 -3.15
C PRO A 143 -0.06 9.75 -3.85
N GLU A 144 -1.23 9.56 -4.46
CA GLU A 144 -1.64 8.33 -5.14
C GLU A 144 -0.68 7.94 -6.27
N VAL A 145 -0.19 8.93 -7.03
CA VAL A 145 0.80 8.69 -8.10
C VAL A 145 2.13 8.22 -7.53
N LEU A 146 2.51 8.73 -6.36
CA LEU A 146 3.74 8.34 -5.69
C LEU A 146 3.63 6.92 -5.13
N ALA A 147 2.47 6.53 -4.59
CA ALA A 147 2.20 5.17 -4.15
C ALA A 147 2.27 4.19 -5.34
N GLU A 148 1.61 4.54 -6.44
CA GLU A 148 1.54 3.70 -7.63
C GLU A 148 2.90 3.57 -8.33
N LEU A 149 3.76 4.58 -8.24
CA LEU A 149 5.15 4.50 -8.72
C LEU A 149 5.92 3.35 -8.07
N ALA A 150 5.77 3.19 -6.76
CA ALA A 150 6.39 2.08 -6.04
C ALA A 150 5.73 0.73 -6.37
N ALA A 151 4.40 0.70 -6.48
CA ALA A 151 3.65 -0.51 -6.82
C ALA A 151 3.97 -1.05 -8.22
N GLU A 152 4.08 -0.17 -9.22
CA GLU A 152 4.34 -0.53 -10.62
C GLU A 152 5.80 -0.95 -10.88
N PHE A 153 6.73 -0.69 -9.94
CA PHE A 153 8.12 -1.15 -10.05
C PHE A 153 8.25 -2.68 -10.24
N TYR A 154 7.27 -3.46 -9.79
CA TYR A 154 7.26 -4.91 -10.00
C TYR A 154 6.76 -5.35 -11.37
N ARG A 155 6.09 -4.45 -12.09
CA ARG A 155 5.38 -4.73 -13.35
C ARG A 155 6.14 -4.26 -14.59
N ILE A 156 7.17 -3.43 -14.42
CA ILE A 156 8.04 -2.98 -15.51
C ILE A 156 8.86 -4.13 -16.10
N ARG A 157 9.09 -4.06 -17.40
CA ARG A 157 9.84 -5.06 -18.18
C ARG A 157 11.20 -4.52 -18.62
N LEU A 158 11.99 -4.06 -17.65
CA LEU A 158 13.36 -3.58 -17.88
C LEU A 158 14.39 -4.70 -17.66
N PRO A 159 15.50 -4.73 -18.43
CA PRO A 159 16.69 -5.51 -18.10
C PRO A 159 17.17 -5.25 -16.67
N LEU A 160 17.77 -6.26 -16.03
CA LEU A 160 18.18 -6.19 -14.63
C LEU A 160 19.11 -5.01 -14.31
N SER A 161 20.01 -4.65 -15.22
CA SER A 161 20.92 -3.51 -15.07
C SER A 161 20.15 -2.19 -14.99
N GLN A 162 19.25 -1.93 -15.93
CA GLN A 162 18.41 -0.73 -15.96
C GLN A 162 17.46 -0.69 -14.76
N ARG A 163 16.85 -1.83 -14.43
CA ARG A 163 15.99 -1.95 -13.24
C ARG A 163 16.75 -1.66 -11.95
N SER A 164 18.02 -2.05 -11.85
CA SER A 164 18.87 -1.74 -10.70
C SER A 164 19.20 -0.24 -10.62
N ILE A 165 19.43 0.42 -11.75
CA ILE A 165 19.63 1.88 -11.80
C ILE A 165 18.37 2.59 -11.34
N LEU A 166 17.22 2.24 -11.91
CA LEU A 166 15.92 2.80 -11.54
C LEU A 166 15.62 2.61 -10.05
N LYS A 167 15.88 1.42 -9.51
CA LYS A 167 15.75 1.14 -8.07
C LYS A 167 16.59 2.11 -7.24
N SER A 168 17.85 2.33 -7.63
CA SER A 168 18.73 3.28 -6.94
C SER A 168 18.22 4.72 -7.04
N CYS A 169 17.68 5.13 -8.19
CA CYS A 169 17.06 6.45 -8.36
C CYS A 169 15.84 6.64 -7.45
N LEU A 170 14.97 5.63 -7.34
CA LEU A 170 13.83 5.68 -6.41
C LEU A 170 14.29 5.81 -4.95
N HIS A 171 15.29 5.00 -4.53
CA HIS A 171 15.84 5.07 -3.18
C HIS A 171 16.47 6.43 -2.84
N GLN A 172 17.07 7.11 -3.82
CA GLN A 172 17.59 8.47 -3.64
C GLN A 172 16.49 9.49 -3.33
N LYS A 173 15.23 9.20 -3.69
CA LYS A 173 14.07 10.07 -3.46
C LYS A 173 13.29 9.71 -2.20
N ALA A 174 13.68 8.66 -1.48
CA ALA A 174 12.98 8.20 -0.27
C ALA A 174 12.80 9.32 0.78
N GLU A 175 13.82 10.15 1.00
CA GLU A 175 13.74 11.27 1.95
C GLU A 175 12.65 12.28 1.61
N ASP A 176 12.45 12.58 0.33
CA ASP A 176 11.43 13.53 -0.10
C ASP A 176 10.03 12.93 0.05
N ILE A 177 9.89 11.64 -0.25
CA ILE A 177 8.65 10.89 -0.02
C ILE A 177 8.30 10.82 1.47
N ILE A 178 9.27 10.53 2.33
CA ILE A 178 9.11 10.52 3.79
C ILE A 178 8.61 11.88 4.30
N LYS A 179 9.17 12.99 3.80
CA LYS A 179 8.71 14.34 4.17
C LYS A 179 7.26 14.59 3.77
N ILE A 180 6.87 14.19 2.56
CA ILE A 180 5.49 14.36 2.06
C ILE A 180 4.51 13.55 2.90
N ILE A 181 4.81 12.27 3.15
CA ILE A 181 3.99 11.40 3.99
C ILE A 181 3.84 12.01 5.38
N ASN A 182 4.94 12.45 6.00
CA ASN A 182 4.91 13.07 7.32
C ASN A 182 4.12 14.37 7.37
N MET A 183 4.22 15.20 6.33
CA MET A 183 3.43 16.43 6.22
C MET A 183 1.94 16.11 6.24
N ILE A 184 1.50 15.10 5.51
CA ILE A 184 0.08 14.68 5.44
C ILE A 184 -0.38 13.99 6.74
N LEU A 185 0.40 13.05 7.27
CA LEU A 185 0.00 12.26 8.44
C LEU A 185 0.02 13.06 9.73
N CYS A 186 0.94 14.03 9.86
CA CYS A 186 1.02 14.91 11.03
C CYS A 186 0.07 16.11 10.95
N ASP A 187 -0.45 16.43 9.77
CA ASP A 187 -1.44 17.49 9.60
C ASP A 187 -2.83 17.03 10.07
N LYS A 188 -3.45 17.83 10.95
CA LYS A 188 -4.77 17.55 11.53
C LYS A 188 -5.91 17.92 10.59
N ASP A 189 -5.65 18.83 9.65
CA ASP A 189 -6.66 19.32 8.70
C ASP A 189 -6.70 18.47 7.41
N SER A 190 -5.73 17.56 7.25
CA SER A 190 -5.69 16.61 6.15
C SER A 190 -6.92 15.68 6.15
N SER A 191 -7.55 15.55 4.99
CA SER A 191 -8.76 14.73 4.84
C SER A 191 -8.47 13.23 5.06
N PRO A 192 -9.48 12.43 5.45
CA PRO A 192 -9.32 10.98 5.58
C PRO A 192 -8.83 10.30 4.30
N SER A 193 -9.30 10.74 3.13
CA SER A 193 -8.87 10.19 1.84
C SER A 193 -7.40 10.47 1.56
N LEU A 194 -6.94 11.69 1.83
CA LEU A 194 -5.54 12.08 1.64
C LEU A 194 -4.61 11.34 2.59
N ARG A 195 -5.02 11.18 3.86
CA ARG A 195 -4.31 10.36 4.85
C ARG A 195 -4.19 8.91 4.39
N ASN A 196 -5.28 8.30 3.92
CA ASN A 196 -5.26 6.93 3.42
C ASN A 196 -4.33 6.77 2.21
N ALA A 197 -4.32 7.74 1.29
CA ALA A 197 -3.39 7.73 0.16
C ALA A 197 -1.92 7.88 0.59
N ALA A 198 -1.62 8.65 1.64
CA ALA A 198 -0.29 8.74 2.22
C ALA A 198 0.14 7.43 2.92
N VAL A 199 -0.79 6.74 3.59
CA VAL A 199 -0.53 5.43 4.19
C VAL A 199 -0.27 4.37 3.12
N GLU A 200 -1.08 4.34 2.05
CA GLU A 200 -0.84 3.46 0.91
C GLU A 200 0.52 3.75 0.26
N CYS A 201 0.89 5.03 0.15
CA CYS A 201 2.23 5.43 -0.31
C CYS A 201 3.33 4.85 0.59
N LEU A 202 3.22 5.02 1.91
CA LEU A 202 4.15 4.41 2.86
C LEU A 202 4.24 2.89 2.67
N GLU A 203 3.11 2.22 2.58
CA GLU A 203 2.99 0.77 2.42
C GLU A 203 3.69 0.28 1.14
N GLN A 204 3.43 0.91 -0.01
CA GLN A 204 4.03 0.52 -1.30
C GLN A 204 5.52 0.82 -1.36
N TRP A 205 5.97 1.93 -0.79
CA TRP A 205 7.39 2.28 -0.77
C TRP A 205 8.21 1.35 0.12
N LEU A 206 7.66 0.92 1.26
CA LEU A 206 8.31 -0.07 2.11
C LEU A 206 8.46 -1.42 1.41
N ARG A 207 7.52 -1.80 0.52
CA ARG A 207 7.64 -3.04 -0.24
C ARG A 207 8.80 -3.07 -1.22
N LEU A 208 9.32 -1.92 -1.66
CA LEU A 208 10.39 -1.86 -2.66
C LEU A 208 11.60 -2.73 -2.26
N PRO A 209 12.31 -3.30 -3.24
CA PRO A 209 13.43 -4.17 -2.93
C PRO A 209 14.61 -3.36 -2.35
N SER A 210 15.27 -3.92 -1.34
CA SER A 210 16.43 -3.30 -0.68
C SER A 210 16.11 -1.96 0.01
N VAL A 211 14.89 -1.78 0.52
CA VAL A 211 14.55 -0.62 1.36
C VAL A 211 15.34 -0.64 2.66
N GLU A 212 15.98 0.49 2.98
CA GLU A 212 16.64 0.70 4.26
C GLU A 212 15.61 1.14 5.31
N LEU A 213 15.01 0.18 6.03
CA LEU A 213 13.95 0.43 7.03
C LEU A 213 14.29 1.53 8.04
N MET A 214 15.55 1.62 8.48
CA MET A 214 16.03 2.68 9.39
C MET A 214 15.68 4.09 8.91
N ARG A 215 15.75 4.35 7.60
CA ARG A 215 15.44 5.68 7.04
C ARG A 215 13.95 6.01 7.11
N TRP A 216 13.09 4.99 7.11
CA TRP A 216 11.64 5.14 7.12
C TRP A 216 11.04 5.27 8.51
N GLN A 217 11.84 5.08 9.57
CA GLN A 217 11.41 5.23 10.96
C GLN A 217 10.66 6.56 11.24
N PRO A 218 11.09 7.73 10.73
CA PRO A 218 10.37 8.99 10.96
C PRO A 218 8.94 9.01 10.39
N ALA A 219 8.66 8.25 9.32
CA ALA A 219 7.30 8.10 8.77
C ALA A 219 6.50 6.98 9.46
N LEU A 220 7.18 5.92 9.90
CA LEU A 220 6.56 4.79 10.58
C LEU A 220 6.02 5.17 11.97
N LEU A 221 6.81 5.84 12.81
CA LEU A 221 6.43 6.05 14.21
C LEU A 221 5.15 6.89 14.40
N PRO A 222 4.95 8.03 13.71
CA PRO A 222 3.70 8.78 13.82
C PRO A 222 2.48 7.95 13.42
N PHE A 223 2.64 7.09 12.42
CA PHE A 223 1.57 6.22 11.93
C PHE A 223 1.26 5.09 12.92
N LEU A 224 2.28 4.38 13.43
CA LEU A 224 2.13 3.30 14.41
C LEU A 224 1.51 3.77 15.73
N GLY A 225 1.63 5.07 16.05
CA GLY A 225 1.00 5.67 17.24
C GLY A 225 -0.48 6.04 17.08
N ASN A 226 -1.04 5.96 15.87
CA ASN A 226 -2.40 6.41 15.59
C ASN A 226 -3.32 5.26 15.16
N LEU A 227 -4.29 4.92 16.01
CA LEU A 227 -5.25 3.83 15.78
C LEU A 227 -6.48 4.22 14.97
N SER A 228 -6.46 5.36 14.26
CA SER A 228 -7.61 5.80 13.44
C SER A 228 -7.93 4.85 12.30
N ASP A 229 -6.89 4.23 11.70
CA ASP A 229 -7.03 3.23 10.63
C ASP A 229 -6.23 1.97 11.01
N ARG A 230 -6.88 1.10 11.78
CA ARG A 230 -6.27 -0.11 12.37
C ARG A 230 -5.91 -1.13 11.31
N VAL A 231 -6.72 -1.23 10.26
CA VAL A 231 -6.50 -2.15 9.15
C VAL A 231 -5.26 -1.72 8.36
N ALA A 232 -5.11 -0.43 8.08
CA ALA A 232 -3.90 0.06 7.42
C ALA A 232 -2.66 -0.06 8.33
N LEU A 233 -2.81 0.14 9.65
CA LEU A 233 -1.73 -0.10 10.61
C LEU A 233 -1.27 -1.55 10.59
N ALA A 234 -2.22 -2.50 10.58
CA ALA A 234 -1.93 -3.92 10.43
C ALA A 234 -1.18 -4.22 9.13
N ARG A 235 -1.62 -3.67 7.99
CA ARG A 235 -0.94 -3.88 6.69
C ARG A 235 0.49 -3.36 6.68
N VAL A 236 0.74 -2.16 7.21
CA VAL A 236 2.10 -1.61 7.30
C VAL A 236 2.97 -2.43 8.25
N LEU A 237 2.44 -2.88 9.39
CA LEU A 237 3.17 -3.79 10.28
C LEU A 237 3.55 -5.08 9.57
N ILE A 238 2.63 -5.73 8.86
CA ILE A 238 2.91 -6.95 8.07
C ILE A 238 4.01 -6.68 7.04
N VAL A 239 3.97 -5.55 6.33
CA VAL A 239 5.03 -5.17 5.39
C VAL A 239 6.37 -5.04 6.10
N VAL A 240 6.43 -4.33 7.23
CA VAL A 240 7.64 -4.17 8.05
C VAL A 240 8.16 -5.54 8.53
N SER A 241 7.29 -6.41 9.03
CA SER A 241 7.61 -7.76 9.51
C SER A 241 8.15 -8.68 8.42
N ALA A 242 7.75 -8.47 7.17
CA ALA A 242 8.19 -9.26 6.02
C ALA A 242 9.59 -8.88 5.52
N HIS A 243 10.22 -7.82 6.03
CA HIS A 243 11.58 -7.46 5.64
C HIS A 243 12.60 -8.47 6.18
N SER A 244 13.33 -9.11 5.27
CA SER A 244 14.35 -10.12 5.58
C SER A 244 15.44 -9.64 6.54
N ASP A 245 15.71 -8.33 6.54
CA ASP A 245 16.83 -7.75 7.30
C ASP A 245 16.41 -7.35 8.72
N LEU A 246 15.10 -7.21 8.99
CA LEU A 246 14.57 -6.76 10.28
C LEU A 246 15.05 -7.62 11.47
N PRO A 247 15.06 -8.97 11.41
CA PRO A 247 15.60 -9.80 12.51
C PRO A 247 17.06 -9.48 12.86
N TYR A 248 17.84 -9.01 11.89
CA TYR A 248 19.27 -8.75 12.07
C TYR A 248 19.56 -7.28 12.46
N MET A 249 18.54 -6.41 12.45
CA MET A 249 18.64 -5.00 12.84
C MET A 249 18.24 -4.82 14.32
N GLU A 250 19.05 -5.34 15.24
CA GLU A 250 18.73 -5.39 16.69
C GLU A 250 18.29 -4.05 17.28
N ASN A 251 18.99 -2.95 16.97
CA ASN A 251 18.62 -1.61 17.47
C ASN A 251 17.25 -1.16 16.95
N LEU A 252 16.97 -1.36 15.65
CA LEU A 252 15.69 -0.98 15.06
C LEU A 252 14.56 -1.81 15.64
N ALA A 253 14.75 -3.13 15.71
CA ALA A 253 13.79 -4.06 16.28
C ALA A 253 13.46 -3.67 17.72
N MET A 254 14.48 -3.34 18.53
CA MET A 254 14.30 -2.87 19.90
C MET A 254 13.57 -1.52 19.98
N ASP A 255 13.91 -0.55 19.13
CA ASP A 255 13.29 0.77 19.14
C ASP A 255 11.81 0.69 18.73
N LEU A 256 11.49 -0.08 17.69
CA LEU A 256 10.12 -0.35 17.26
C LEU A 256 9.34 -1.13 18.32
N ALA A 257 9.92 -2.21 18.88
CA ALA A 257 9.29 -2.98 19.95
C ALA A 257 8.99 -2.12 21.17
N THR A 258 9.93 -1.25 21.56
CA THR A 258 9.75 -0.30 22.67
C THR A 258 8.62 0.67 22.37
N PHE A 259 8.56 1.23 21.15
CA PHE A 259 7.48 2.13 20.75
C PHE A 259 6.12 1.44 20.76
N LEU A 260 6.01 0.27 20.14
CA LEU A 260 4.77 -0.51 20.08
C LEU A 260 4.28 -0.88 21.49
N ALA A 261 5.17 -1.35 22.36
CA ALA A 261 4.83 -1.73 23.73
C ALA A 261 4.36 -0.55 24.60
N ASN A 262 4.92 0.65 24.40
CA ASN A 262 4.62 1.82 25.22
C ASN A 262 3.48 2.69 24.68
N ILE A 263 3.25 2.68 23.37
CA ILE A 263 2.30 3.59 22.70
C ILE A 263 1.15 2.81 22.07
N THR A 264 1.45 1.92 21.13
CA THR A 264 0.44 1.24 20.30
C THR A 264 -0.37 0.23 21.11
N CYS A 265 0.28 -0.69 21.83
CA CYS A 265 -0.37 -1.74 22.62
C CYS A 265 -1.31 -1.17 23.71
N PRO A 266 -0.89 -0.19 24.53
CA PRO A 266 -1.79 0.44 25.50
C PRO A 266 -3.00 1.12 24.85
N ALA A 267 -2.80 1.82 23.73
CA ALA A 267 -3.89 2.46 23.00
C ALA A 267 -4.88 1.43 22.44
N VAL A 268 -4.40 0.28 21.94
CA VAL A 268 -5.27 -0.81 21.45
C VAL A 268 -6.12 -1.35 22.61
N VAL A 269 -5.50 -1.59 23.76
CA VAL A 269 -6.18 -2.07 24.97
C VAL A 269 -7.25 -1.10 25.45
N GLU A 270 -6.93 0.20 25.50
CA GLU A 270 -7.89 1.23 25.91
C GLU A 270 -9.14 1.23 25.02
N GLN A 271 -8.93 1.17 23.71
CA GLN A 271 -10.05 1.20 22.77
C GLN A 271 -10.86 -0.11 22.77
N LEU A 272 -10.21 -1.25 22.94
CA LEU A 272 -10.87 -2.54 23.17
C LEU A 272 -11.74 -2.50 24.43
N ASP A 273 -11.24 -1.93 25.53
CA ASP A 273 -12.03 -1.74 26.76
C ASP A 273 -13.25 -0.84 26.53
N ILE A 274 -13.09 0.26 25.77
CA ILE A 274 -14.20 1.15 25.39
C ILE A 274 -15.23 0.38 24.55
N LEU A 275 -14.80 -0.40 23.57
CA LEU A 275 -15.67 -1.22 22.73
C LEU A 275 -16.45 -2.26 23.58
N SER A 276 -15.77 -2.97 24.48
CA SER A 276 -16.39 -3.95 25.39
C SER A 276 -17.43 -3.31 26.31
N LYS A 277 -17.12 -2.13 26.89
CA LYS A 277 -18.08 -1.38 27.72
C LYS A 277 -19.29 -0.93 26.91
N ARG A 278 -19.09 -0.37 25.72
CA ARG A 278 -20.17 0.06 24.82
C ARG A 278 -21.14 -1.09 24.51
N TYR A 279 -20.60 -2.28 24.22
CA TYR A 279 -21.41 -3.47 23.94
C TYR A 279 -22.22 -3.94 25.16
N LYS A 280 -21.62 -3.93 26.36
CA LYS A 280 -22.29 -4.34 27.61
C LYS A 280 -23.37 -3.36 28.06
N GLU A 281 -23.19 -2.06 27.82
CA GLU A 281 -24.09 -1.00 28.31
C GLU A 281 -25.24 -0.68 27.36
N LYS A 282 -25.07 -0.86 26.03
CA LYS A 282 -26.08 -0.45 25.05
C LYS A 282 -26.91 -1.63 24.55
N SER A 283 -28.19 -1.63 24.90
CA SER A 283 -29.22 -2.55 24.38
C SER A 283 -29.44 -2.51 22.86
N TYR A 284 -28.82 -1.58 22.13
CA TYR A 284 -29.08 -1.30 20.71
C TYR A 284 -27.90 -1.59 19.76
N MET A 285 -26.70 -1.93 20.25
CA MET A 285 -25.64 -2.35 19.32
C MET A 285 -25.92 -3.77 18.85
N ASN A 286 -26.08 -3.94 17.53
CA ASN A 286 -26.19 -5.26 16.95
C ASN A 286 -24.86 -5.99 17.15
N ARG A 287 -24.91 -7.28 17.49
CA ARG A 287 -23.71 -8.11 17.70
C ARG A 287 -22.81 -8.11 16.47
N GLU A 288 -23.39 -8.07 15.28
CA GLU A 288 -22.64 -8.04 14.02
C GLU A 288 -21.70 -6.82 13.94
N ASP A 289 -22.16 -5.63 14.33
CA ASP A 289 -21.33 -4.42 14.33
C ASP A 289 -20.18 -4.52 15.35
N PHE A 290 -20.46 -5.08 16.53
CA PHE A 290 -19.44 -5.31 17.55
C PHE A 290 -18.39 -6.31 17.08
N ILE A 291 -18.80 -7.43 16.49
CA ILE A 291 -17.88 -8.43 15.95
C ILE A 291 -17.06 -7.83 14.81
N SER A 292 -17.67 -7.08 13.90
CA SER A 292 -16.96 -6.39 12.81
C SER A 292 -15.88 -5.42 13.33
N GLU A 293 -16.20 -4.55 14.30
CA GLU A 293 -15.20 -3.67 14.94
C GLU A 293 -14.11 -4.47 15.66
N LEU A 294 -14.46 -5.62 16.24
CA LEU A 294 -13.54 -6.50 16.95
C LEU A 294 -12.61 -7.27 15.98
N GLU A 295 -13.08 -7.65 14.79
CA GLU A 295 -12.28 -8.25 13.71
C GLU A 295 -11.18 -7.30 13.24
N GLU A 296 -11.48 -6.01 13.08
CA GLU A 296 -10.46 -4.99 12.74
C GLU A 296 -9.34 -4.92 13.77
N TYR A 297 -9.68 -5.05 15.06
CA TYR A 297 -8.67 -5.19 16.12
C TYR A 297 -7.93 -6.51 16.05
N GLY A 298 -8.63 -7.61 15.75
CA GLY A 298 -8.03 -8.93 15.55
C GLY A 298 -6.93 -8.89 14.49
N PHE A 299 -7.20 -8.28 13.33
CA PHE A 299 -6.19 -8.09 12.28
C PHE A 299 -4.96 -7.33 12.78
N LEU A 300 -5.16 -6.25 13.54
CA LEU A 300 -4.06 -5.49 14.11
C LEU A 300 -3.27 -6.28 15.16
N VAL A 301 -3.94 -7.01 16.04
CA VAL A 301 -3.27 -7.82 17.07
C VAL A 301 -2.48 -8.96 16.42
N SER A 302 -3.02 -9.62 15.40
CA SER A 302 -2.30 -10.63 14.62
C SER A 302 -1.06 -10.04 13.94
N ALA A 303 -1.15 -8.85 13.35
CA ALA A 303 -0.01 -8.16 12.75
C ALA A 303 1.06 -7.79 13.80
N LEU A 304 0.66 -7.39 15.01
CA LEU A 304 1.58 -7.18 16.13
C LEU A 304 2.26 -8.50 16.53
N ALA A 305 1.50 -9.61 16.62
CA ALA A 305 2.05 -10.92 16.94
C ALA A 305 3.08 -11.38 15.89
N GLU A 306 2.80 -11.18 14.59
CA GLU A 306 3.71 -11.47 13.49
C GLU A 306 4.98 -10.59 13.53
N PHE A 307 4.83 -9.30 13.84
CA PHE A 307 5.98 -8.43 14.07
C PHE A 307 6.90 -8.95 15.18
N PHE A 308 6.30 -9.39 16.29
CA PHE A 308 7.06 -9.97 17.38
C PHE A 308 7.57 -11.37 17.07
N GLU A 309 6.92 -12.15 16.21
CA GLU A 309 7.50 -13.40 15.70
C GLU A 309 8.85 -13.15 15.01
N THR A 310 8.89 -12.15 14.13
CA THR A 310 10.10 -11.78 13.39
C THR A 310 11.18 -11.16 14.29
N THR A 311 10.80 -10.45 15.35
CA THR A 311 11.72 -9.64 16.17
C THR A 311 12.01 -10.19 17.56
N MET A 312 11.37 -11.29 17.98
CA MET A 312 11.44 -11.84 19.35
C MET A 312 12.88 -12.05 19.82
N ARG A 313 13.69 -12.71 19.01
CA ARG A 313 15.08 -13.00 19.37
C ARG A 313 15.89 -11.73 19.64
N SER A 314 15.75 -10.74 18.78
CA SER A 314 16.44 -9.45 18.89
C SER A 314 15.94 -8.67 20.11
N LEU A 315 14.63 -8.76 20.39
CA LEU A 315 14.02 -8.22 21.60
C LEU A 315 14.64 -8.84 22.86
N LEU A 316 14.73 -10.16 22.92
CA LEU A 316 15.26 -10.89 24.07
C LEU A 316 16.74 -10.59 24.31
N ILE A 317 17.55 -10.56 23.24
CA ILE A 317 18.97 -10.15 23.33
C ILE A 317 19.06 -8.72 23.88
N GLY A 318 18.27 -7.79 23.36
CA GLY A 318 18.29 -6.40 23.82
C GLY A 318 17.84 -6.24 25.27
N CYS A 319 16.85 -7.01 25.73
CA CYS A 319 16.42 -7.04 27.14
C CYS A 319 17.54 -7.54 28.07
N VAL A 320 18.23 -8.59 27.66
CA VAL A 320 19.37 -9.20 28.38
C VAL A 320 20.54 -8.23 28.47
N GLU A 321 20.95 -7.63 27.35
CA GLU A 321 22.09 -6.71 27.29
C GLU A 321 21.84 -5.42 28.08
N LYS A 322 20.63 -4.87 28.00
CA LYS A 322 20.23 -3.65 28.72
C LYS A 322 19.82 -3.92 30.18
N ARG A 323 19.76 -5.20 30.61
CA ARG A 323 19.20 -5.63 31.89
C ARG A 323 17.85 -4.99 32.21
N ASN A 324 16.99 -4.94 31.19
CA ASN A 324 15.70 -4.28 31.27
C ASN A 324 14.64 -5.10 30.49
N GLY A 325 13.87 -5.87 31.25
CA GLY A 325 12.76 -6.68 30.73
C GLY A 325 11.43 -5.93 30.62
N GLU A 326 11.39 -4.62 30.85
CA GLU A 326 10.13 -3.86 30.92
C GLU A 326 9.33 -3.94 29.62
N VAL A 327 9.99 -3.84 28.46
CA VAL A 327 9.34 -3.96 27.15
C VAL A 327 8.68 -5.33 27.01
N LEU A 328 9.40 -6.42 27.32
CA LEU A 328 8.85 -7.78 27.27
C LEU A 328 7.67 -7.93 28.25
N ARG A 329 7.78 -7.37 29.46
CA ARG A 329 6.71 -7.42 30.46
C ARG A 329 5.43 -6.72 29.98
N LEU A 330 5.56 -5.55 29.36
CA LEU A 330 4.44 -4.81 28.77
C LEU A 330 3.78 -5.61 27.65
N LEU A 331 4.57 -6.23 26.78
CA LEU A 331 4.06 -7.08 25.69
C LEU A 331 3.36 -8.33 26.21
N CYS A 332 3.93 -9.04 27.19
CA CYS A 332 3.27 -10.18 27.83
C CYS A 332 1.93 -9.77 28.47
N THR A 333 1.89 -8.61 29.14
CA THR A 333 0.65 -8.09 29.75
C THR A 333 -0.40 -7.77 28.68
N PHE A 334 0.02 -7.19 27.56
CA PHE A 334 -0.85 -6.91 26.42
C PHE A 334 -1.43 -8.20 25.83
N PHE A 335 -0.59 -9.15 25.44
CA PHE A 335 -1.03 -10.40 24.82
C PHE A 335 -1.82 -11.30 25.79
N GLU A 336 -1.52 -11.26 27.08
CA GLU A 336 -2.31 -11.98 28.10
C GLU A 336 -3.74 -11.46 28.15
N LYS A 337 -3.92 -10.13 28.10
CA LYS A 337 -5.24 -9.52 28.06
C LYS A 337 -6.03 -9.92 26.81
N ILE A 338 -5.36 -10.05 25.67
CA ILE A 338 -5.98 -10.56 24.44
C ILE A 338 -6.35 -12.04 24.60
N SER A 339 -5.44 -12.89 25.08
CA SER A 339 -5.70 -14.32 25.27
C SER A 339 -6.86 -14.59 26.23
N LEU A 340 -7.05 -13.72 27.23
CA LEU A 340 -8.11 -13.80 28.23
C LEU A 340 -9.34 -12.96 27.88
N TRP A 341 -9.54 -12.62 26.60
CA TRP A 341 -10.66 -11.81 26.18
C TRP A 341 -12.00 -12.47 26.57
N PRO A 342 -12.95 -11.72 27.16
CA PRO A 342 -14.16 -12.31 27.71
C PRO A 342 -15.12 -12.77 26.61
N GLY A 343 -15.57 -14.03 26.69
CA GLY A 343 -16.53 -14.63 25.78
C GLY A 343 -16.09 -16.02 25.33
N PHE A 344 -16.94 -16.72 24.57
CA PHE A 344 -16.56 -17.95 23.89
C PHE A 344 -16.05 -17.64 22.48
N TYR A 345 -14.77 -17.91 22.19
CA TYR A 345 -14.26 -17.93 20.82
C TYR A 345 -14.93 -19.05 19.98
N PRO A 346 -15.25 -18.85 18.68
CA PRO A 346 -15.28 -17.61 17.91
C PRO A 346 -16.68 -16.94 17.95
N TYR A 347 -17.50 -17.28 18.93
CA TYR A 347 -18.91 -16.89 18.96
C TYR A 347 -19.09 -15.50 19.57
N ASP A 348 -18.69 -15.29 20.82
CA ASP A 348 -18.84 -14.00 21.49
C ASP A 348 -17.70 -13.03 21.15
N GLU A 349 -16.58 -13.56 20.66
CA GLU A 349 -15.36 -12.81 20.35
C GLU A 349 -14.51 -13.53 19.30
N VAL A 350 -13.56 -12.81 18.69
CA VAL A 350 -12.76 -13.25 17.53
C VAL A 350 -11.29 -12.82 17.61
N ILE A 351 -10.78 -12.54 18.81
CA ILE A 351 -9.43 -11.96 18.99
C ILE A 351 -8.51 -12.76 19.91
N SER A 352 -9.03 -13.66 20.74
CA SER A 352 -8.19 -14.37 21.72
C SER A 352 -7.11 -15.25 21.07
N ASP A 353 -7.38 -15.79 19.89
CA ASP A 353 -6.47 -16.60 19.07
C ASP A 353 -5.30 -15.80 18.47
N ALA A 354 -5.49 -14.50 18.22
CA ALA A 354 -4.48 -13.62 17.61
C ALA A 354 -3.16 -13.55 18.42
N SER A 355 -3.20 -13.94 19.70
CA SER A 355 -2.04 -13.97 20.59
C SER A 355 -1.18 -15.25 20.50
N GLU A 356 -1.67 -16.30 19.82
CA GLU A 356 -1.03 -17.62 19.80
C GLU A 356 0.40 -17.58 19.24
N THR A 357 0.60 -16.90 18.10
CA THR A 357 1.91 -16.76 17.44
C THR A 357 2.95 -16.14 18.37
N PHE A 358 2.57 -15.10 19.12
CA PHE A 358 3.45 -14.45 20.07
C PHE A 358 3.91 -15.42 21.17
N TRP A 359 2.97 -16.14 21.80
CA TRP A 359 3.29 -17.07 22.89
C TRP A 359 4.13 -18.26 22.43
N ASN A 360 3.81 -18.82 21.27
CA ASN A 360 4.57 -19.91 20.68
C ASN A 360 6.02 -19.48 20.40
N THR A 361 6.21 -18.29 19.81
CA THR A 361 7.54 -17.78 19.49
C THR A 361 8.33 -17.45 20.75
N LEU A 362 7.73 -16.73 21.70
CA LEU A 362 8.38 -16.39 22.98
C LEU A 362 8.86 -17.66 23.69
N LYS A 363 8.01 -18.69 23.77
CA LYS A 363 8.38 -19.98 24.38
C LYS A 363 9.55 -20.64 23.65
N GLN A 364 9.51 -20.70 22.31
CA GLN A 364 10.57 -21.32 21.51
C GLN A 364 11.91 -20.61 21.71
N ASP A 365 11.91 -19.27 21.69
CA ASP A 365 13.13 -18.48 21.82
C ASP A 365 13.69 -18.50 23.25
N LEU A 366 12.84 -18.43 24.29
CA LEU A 366 13.26 -18.62 25.69
C LEU A 366 13.93 -19.98 25.93
N LEU A 367 13.43 -21.04 25.29
CA LEU A 367 14.03 -22.37 25.40
C LEU A 367 15.33 -22.52 24.60
N SER A 368 15.55 -21.70 23.56
CA SER A 368 16.74 -21.76 22.70
C SER A 368 17.88 -20.84 23.16
N LEU A 369 17.57 -19.78 23.92
CA LEU A 369 18.53 -18.84 24.52
C LEU A 369 19.71 -19.49 25.28
N PRO A 370 19.53 -20.58 26.07
CA PRO A 370 20.62 -21.24 26.78
C PRO A 370 21.78 -21.76 25.91
N GLY A 371 21.61 -21.83 24.58
CA GLY A 371 22.63 -22.28 23.63
C GLY A 371 23.34 -21.16 22.86
N SER A 372 22.93 -19.89 23.00
CA SER A 372 23.45 -18.78 22.18
C SER A 372 24.00 -17.65 23.03
N ARG A 373 25.33 -17.45 23.01
CA ARG A 373 26.15 -16.26 23.40
C ARG A 373 25.80 -15.45 24.67
N VAL A 374 24.77 -15.77 25.41
CA VAL A 374 24.36 -15.12 26.65
C VAL A 374 25.08 -15.86 27.79
N SER A 375 25.95 -15.13 28.51
CA SER A 375 26.67 -15.62 29.68
C SER A 375 25.70 -16.27 30.68
N GLU A 376 26.10 -17.39 31.29
CA GLU A 376 25.31 -18.13 32.31
C GLU A 376 24.77 -17.23 33.43
N THR A 377 25.43 -16.10 33.70
CA THR A 377 25.01 -15.09 34.69
C THR A 377 23.75 -14.30 34.36
N VAL A 378 23.29 -14.28 33.11
CA VAL A 378 22.06 -13.57 32.70
C VAL A 378 20.87 -14.53 32.53
N ARG A 379 21.05 -15.80 32.92
CA ARG A 379 20.05 -16.86 32.76
C ARG A 379 19.06 -16.92 33.93
N ASP A 380 19.45 -16.39 35.08
CA ASP A 380 18.69 -16.45 36.34
C ASP A 380 17.89 -15.16 36.64
N GLU A 381 18.06 -14.10 35.85
CA GLU A 381 17.28 -12.85 35.86
C GLU A 381 16.31 -12.82 34.68
#